data_AF-A0A060YR33-F1
#
_entry.id   AF-A0A060YR33-F1
#
_cell.length_a   1.000
_cell.length_b   1.000
_cell.length_c   1.000
_cell.angle_alpha   90.00
_cell.angle_beta   90.00
_cell.angle_gamma   90.00
#
_symmetry.space_group_name_H-M   'P 1'
#
loop_
_entity.id
_entity.type
_entity.pdbx_description
1 polymer ?
#
loop_
_entity_poly.entity_id
_entity_poly.type
_entity_poly.pdbx_seq_one_letter_code
_entity_poly.pdbx_strand_id
1 'polypeptide(L)'
;MTWSQWVWRRLCSEGQPTRAYRSQWWVVYGVLEITELPDYNKITFKENPAIPLEEIVPDTSPQAVDLLNKFLVYPSKQRISARQALLHPYLFSEPLPAHHSELPIPQHGGKHSRQRLQPPVEFSVDLPLSESLVDPALVQGHAWCL
;
A
#
# COMPACT_ATOMS: atom_id res chain seq x y z
N MET A 1 -33.74 -0.44 14.94
CA MET A 1 -33.24 0.72 15.70
C MET A 1 -31.87 0.35 16.25
N THR A 2 -30.80 0.79 15.58
CA THR A 2 -29.42 0.43 15.92
C THR A 2 -28.85 1.41 16.94
N TRP A 3 -27.97 0.91 17.80
CA TRP A 3 -27.24 1.64 18.85
C TRP A 3 -26.64 2.97 18.40
N SER A 4 -26.32 3.11 17.10
CA SER A 4 -25.75 4.32 16.49
C SER A 4 -26.63 5.57 16.58
N GLN A 5 -27.96 5.43 16.64
CA GLN A 5 -28.86 6.61 16.71
C GLN A 5 -29.00 7.19 18.13
N TRP A 6 -28.74 6.39 19.17
CA TRP A 6 -28.90 6.84 20.56
C TRP A 6 -27.71 7.66 21.04
N VAL A 7 -26.50 7.31 20.60
CA VAL A 7 -25.26 8.04 20.90
C VAL A 7 -25.29 9.46 20.32
N TRP A 8 -25.82 9.61 19.11
CA TRP A 8 -25.90 10.92 18.45
C TRP A 8 -26.91 11.88 19.10
N ARG A 9 -28.02 11.37 19.66
CA ARG A 9 -28.99 12.22 20.38
C ARG A 9 -28.51 12.69 21.74
N ARG A 10 -27.64 11.94 22.42
CA ARG A 10 -27.09 12.32 23.73
C ARG A 10 -25.96 13.35 23.62
N LEU A 11 -25.28 13.44 22.47
CA LEU A 11 -24.19 14.38 22.21
C LEU A 11 -24.63 15.78 21.72
N CYS A 12 -25.91 15.98 21.37
CA CYS A 12 -26.41 17.28 20.90
C CYS A 12 -27.07 18.17 21.98
N SER A 13 -27.12 17.73 23.25
CA SER A 13 -27.83 18.45 24.32
C SER A 13 -26.92 19.17 25.32
N GLU A 14 -25.61 19.05 25.22
CA GLU A 14 -24.67 19.72 26.11
C GLU A 14 -23.73 20.60 25.29
N GLY A 15 -23.64 21.86 25.72
CA GLY A 15 -23.08 22.98 24.98
C GLY A 15 -21.64 22.79 24.51
N GLN A 16 -21.31 23.55 23.48
CA GLN A 16 -19.99 23.65 22.85
C GLN A 16 -18.83 23.67 23.87
N PRO A 17 -17.68 23.09 23.50
CA PRO A 17 -16.40 23.65 23.89
C PRO A 17 -15.54 23.99 22.67
N THR A 18 -15.40 25.29 22.48
CA THR A 18 -14.13 26.00 22.20
C THR A 18 -12.96 25.18 21.64
N ARG A 19 -12.62 25.49 20.38
CA ARG A 19 -11.29 25.78 19.82
C ARG A 19 -10.06 25.64 20.74
N ALA A 20 -9.78 24.48 21.32
CA ALA A 20 -8.50 24.21 21.99
C ALA A 20 -8.33 22.72 22.36
N TYR A 21 -8.75 21.77 21.53
CA TYR A 21 -8.47 20.36 21.84
C TYR A 21 -8.45 19.46 20.60
N ARG A 22 -7.61 19.84 19.62
CA ARG A 22 -7.39 19.07 18.39
C ARG A 22 -5.94 18.60 18.21
N SER A 23 -5.11 18.80 19.22
CA SER A 23 -3.69 18.46 19.22
C SER A 23 -3.30 17.40 20.26
N GLN A 24 -4.18 17.08 21.22
CA GLN A 24 -3.87 16.12 22.30
C GLN A 24 -4.44 14.70 22.10
N TRP A 25 -4.95 14.36 20.92
CA TRP A 25 -5.55 13.04 20.66
C TRP A 25 -4.71 12.12 19.76
N TRP A 26 -3.56 12.59 19.26
CA TRP A 26 -2.69 11.76 18.40
C TRP A 26 -1.85 10.75 19.19
N VAL A 27 -1.61 11.00 20.48
CA VAL A 27 -0.74 10.14 21.31
C VAL A 27 -1.49 8.95 21.92
N VAL A 28 -2.83 8.99 21.98
CA VAL A 28 -3.60 7.98 22.74
C VAL A 28 -4.18 6.86 21.85
N TYR A 29 -4.45 7.11 20.57
CA TYR A 29 -5.17 6.14 19.71
C TYR A 29 -4.30 5.32 18.73
N GLY A 30 -2.97 5.37 18.85
CA GLY A 30 -2.04 4.64 17.98
C GLY A 30 -1.52 3.30 18.52
N VAL A 31 -1.71 3.01 19.82
CA VAL A 31 -1.09 1.86 20.51
C VAL A 31 -2.03 0.64 20.59
N LEU A 32 -3.34 0.82 20.34
CA LEU A 32 -4.36 -0.21 20.59
C LEU A 32 -4.33 -1.41 19.61
N GLU A 33 -3.65 -1.33 18.46
CA GLU A 33 -3.80 -2.36 17.42
C GLU A 33 -2.85 -3.56 17.57
N ILE A 34 -1.71 -3.39 18.25
CA ILE A 34 -0.68 -4.45 18.33
C ILE A 34 -0.82 -5.29 19.60
N THR A 35 -1.28 -4.67 20.70
CA THR A 35 -1.46 -5.33 22.01
C THR A 35 -2.66 -6.27 22.05
N GLU A 36 -3.56 -6.17 21.08
CA GLU A 36 -4.78 -7.00 20.97
C GLU A 36 -4.54 -8.31 20.19
N LEU A 37 -3.35 -8.51 19.62
CA LEU A 37 -3.04 -9.71 18.86
C LEU A 37 -2.78 -10.91 19.80
N PRO A 38 -3.38 -12.10 19.53
CA PRO A 38 -3.07 -13.31 20.28
C PRO A 38 -1.58 -13.62 20.10
N ASP A 39 -0.90 -13.92 21.21
CA ASP A 39 0.54 -14.21 21.27
C ASP A 39 1.52 -13.04 21.06
N TYR A 40 1.10 -11.77 21.04
CA TYR A 40 2.02 -10.61 20.94
C TYR A 40 3.10 -10.61 22.05
N ASN A 41 2.76 -11.06 23.25
CA ASN A 41 3.69 -11.13 24.38
C ASN A 41 4.78 -12.22 24.25
N LYS A 42 4.72 -13.06 23.20
CA LYS A 42 5.71 -14.12 22.94
C LYS A 42 6.77 -13.70 21.92
N ILE A 43 6.57 -12.59 21.22
CA ILE A 43 7.51 -12.07 20.23
C ILE A 43 8.30 -10.90 20.83
N THR A 44 9.61 -11.11 21.00
CA THR A 44 10.51 -10.06 21.48
C THR A 44 11.25 -9.49 20.28
N PHE A 45 11.01 -8.22 19.96
CA PHE A 45 11.77 -7.52 18.94
C PHE A 45 13.03 -6.92 19.56
N LYS A 46 14.16 -7.01 18.84
CA LYS A 46 15.33 -6.22 19.18
C LYS A 46 15.02 -4.75 18.91
N GLU A 47 15.38 -3.88 19.85
CA GLU A 47 15.30 -2.44 19.63
C GLU A 47 16.27 -2.05 18.51
N ASN A 48 15.71 -1.53 17.42
CA ASN A 48 16.47 -1.01 16.28
C ASN A 48 16.22 0.49 16.22
N PRO A 49 17.27 1.33 16.42
CA PRO A 49 17.12 2.76 16.28
C PRO A 49 16.77 3.09 14.82
N ALA A 50 15.98 4.15 14.65
CA ALA A 50 15.69 4.66 13.31
C ALA A 50 16.98 5.19 12.67
N ILE A 51 17.26 4.70 11.46
CA ILE A 51 18.34 5.24 10.63
C ILE A 51 17.77 6.47 9.90
N PRO A 52 18.46 7.63 9.94
CA PRO A 52 18.01 8.81 9.22
C PRO A 52 17.92 8.52 7.71
N LEU A 53 16.83 8.94 7.08
CA LEU A 53 16.60 8.66 5.65
C LEU A 53 17.61 9.37 4.75
N GLU A 54 18.19 10.47 5.22
CA GLU A 54 19.25 11.23 4.57
C GLU A 54 20.53 10.40 4.40
N GLU A 55 20.78 9.45 5.30
CA GLU A 55 21.91 8.52 5.21
C GLU A 55 21.63 7.38 4.22
N ILE A 56 20.36 6.94 4.14
CA ILE A 56 19.94 5.85 3.26
C ILE A 56 19.86 6.32 1.81
N VAL A 57 19.41 7.56 1.58
CA VAL A 57 19.21 8.12 0.23
C VAL A 57 19.85 9.52 0.12
N PRO A 58 21.19 9.61 0.04
CA PRO A 58 21.92 10.86 0.10
C PRO A 58 21.66 11.82 -1.08
N ASP A 59 21.29 11.28 -2.25
CA ASP A 59 21.06 12.05 -3.48
C ASP A 59 19.65 12.66 -3.58
N THR A 60 18.87 12.62 -2.50
CA THR A 60 17.46 12.99 -2.51
C THR A 60 17.22 14.42 -2.06
N SER A 61 16.26 15.09 -2.70
CA SER A 61 15.84 16.43 -2.28
C SER A 61 15.14 16.39 -0.91
N PRO A 62 15.24 17.44 -0.08
CA PRO A 62 14.62 17.47 1.24
C PRO A 62 13.09 17.30 1.18
N GLN A 63 12.46 17.71 0.07
CA GLN A 63 11.02 17.52 -0.14
C GLN A 63 10.65 16.06 -0.39
N ALA A 64 11.50 15.30 -1.10
CA ALA A 64 11.27 13.86 -1.26
C ALA A 64 11.46 13.12 0.06
N VAL A 65 12.42 13.53 0.88
CA VAL A 65 12.62 12.93 2.21
C VAL A 65 11.40 13.16 3.11
N ASP A 66 10.80 14.36 3.10
CA ASP A 66 9.55 14.62 3.83
C ASP A 66 8.39 13.75 3.33
N LEU A 67 8.26 13.58 2.00
CA LEU A 67 7.24 12.70 1.43
C LEU A 67 7.46 11.23 1.85
N LEU A 68 8.72 10.76 1.83
CA LEU A 68 9.08 9.40 2.21
C LEU A 68 8.81 9.12 3.69
N ASN A 69 9.11 10.08 4.57
CA ASN A 69 8.78 10.01 6.00
C ASN A 69 7.27 9.81 6.24
N LYS A 70 6.41 10.41 5.40
CA LYS A 70 4.95 10.23 5.50
C LYS A 70 4.45 8.89 4.96
N PHE A 71 5.20 8.25 4.06
CA PHE A 71 4.89 6.90 3.55
C PHE A 71 5.35 5.80 4.51
N LEU A 72 6.53 5.93 5.10
CA LEU A 72 7.16 4.94 5.97
C LEU A 72 6.69 5.03 7.43
N VAL A 73 5.39 5.21 7.63
CA VAL A 73 4.75 5.23 8.94
C VAL A 73 4.12 3.87 9.23
N TYR A 74 4.47 3.29 10.38
CA TYR A 74 3.97 1.96 10.80
C TYR A 74 2.44 1.95 10.99
N PRO A 75 1.84 2.83 11.82
CA PRO A 75 0.39 2.92 11.91
C PRO A 75 -0.26 3.24 10.56
N SER A 76 -1.04 2.29 10.05
CA SER A 76 -1.74 2.40 8.76
C SER A 76 -2.63 3.64 8.68
N LYS A 77 -3.31 3.98 9.79
CA LYS A 77 -4.22 5.13 9.91
C LYS A 77 -3.50 6.48 9.84
N GLN A 78 -2.21 6.53 10.18
CA GLN A 78 -1.41 7.77 10.14
C GLN A 78 -0.64 7.93 8.82
N ARG A 79 -0.54 6.85 8.04
CA ARG A 79 0.11 6.88 6.73
C ARG A 79 -0.63 7.80 5.77
N ILE A 80 0.11 8.58 4.99
CA ILE A 80 -0.47 9.50 4.01
C ILE A 80 -1.31 8.76 2.95
N SER A 81 -2.48 9.31 2.62
CA SER A 81 -3.32 8.79 1.53
C SER A 81 -2.78 9.20 0.16
N ALA A 82 -3.05 8.41 -0.88
CA ALA A 82 -2.60 8.71 -2.25
C ALA A 82 -3.07 10.11 -2.72
N ARG A 83 -4.32 10.48 -2.42
CA ARG A 83 -4.87 11.80 -2.77
C ARG A 83 -4.09 12.95 -2.14
N GLN A 84 -3.64 12.79 -0.90
CA GLN A 84 -2.82 13.80 -0.22
C GLN A 84 -1.38 13.81 -0.74
N ALA A 85 -0.82 12.64 -1.03
CA ALA A 85 0.53 12.51 -1.57
C ALA A 85 0.67 13.16 -2.95
N LEU A 86 -0.37 13.06 -3.80
CA LEU A 86 -0.39 13.72 -5.11
C LEU A 86 -0.38 15.26 -5.04
N LEU A 87 -0.75 15.85 -3.91
CA LEU A 87 -0.72 17.30 -3.68
C LEU A 87 0.59 17.76 -3.03
N HIS A 88 1.57 16.87 -2.86
CA HIS A 88 2.82 17.19 -2.17
C HIS A 88 3.72 18.08 -3.04
N PRO A 89 4.43 19.08 -2.47
CA PRO A 89 5.31 19.98 -3.22
C PRO A 89 6.36 19.28 -4.08
N TYR A 90 6.82 18.10 -3.64
CA TYR A 90 7.81 17.29 -4.36
C TYR A 90 7.42 16.99 -5.82
N LEU A 91 6.12 16.79 -6.11
CA LEU A 91 5.67 16.49 -7.48
C LEU A 91 5.59 17.73 -8.37
N PHE A 92 5.69 18.92 -7.79
CA PHE A 92 5.64 20.21 -8.49
C PHE A 92 7.01 20.92 -8.50
N SER A 93 7.98 20.43 -7.72
CA SER A 93 9.35 20.90 -7.74
C SER A 93 10.14 20.27 -8.88
N GLU A 94 11.16 20.97 -9.37
CA GLU A 94 12.13 20.39 -10.29
C GLU A 94 12.95 19.27 -9.58
N PRO A 95 13.30 18.17 -10.29
CA PRO A 95 12.95 17.85 -11.67
C PRO A 95 11.49 17.36 -11.79
N LEU A 96 10.80 17.84 -12.82
CA LEU A 96 9.45 17.36 -13.11
C LEU A 96 9.48 15.89 -13.57
N PRO A 97 8.36 15.16 -13.42
CA PRO A 97 8.27 13.78 -13.88
C PRO A 97 8.65 13.66 -15.36
N ALA A 98 9.56 12.73 -15.67
CA ALA A 98 9.99 12.46 -17.03
C ALA A 98 8.80 12.03 -17.91
N HIS A 99 8.82 12.46 -19.18
CA HIS A 99 7.82 11.97 -20.12
C HIS A 99 8.05 10.47 -20.35
N HIS A 100 6.97 9.68 -20.48
CA HIS A 100 7.07 8.22 -20.57
C HIS A 100 7.94 7.74 -21.75
N SER A 101 8.11 8.54 -22.80
CA SER A 101 8.99 8.24 -23.94
C SER A 101 10.48 8.38 -23.64
N GLU A 102 10.86 9.08 -22.58
CA GLU A 102 12.26 9.29 -22.16
C GLU A 102 12.74 8.17 -21.24
N LEU A 103 11.82 7.37 -20.69
CA LEU A 103 12.17 6.27 -19.80
C LEU A 103 12.91 5.17 -20.58
N PRO A 104 14.04 4.66 -20.05
CA PRO A 104 14.79 3.60 -20.73
C PRO A 104 13.94 2.33 -20.79
N ILE A 105 13.62 1.89 -22.01
CA ILE A 105 12.93 0.62 -22.22
C ILE A 105 13.97 -0.49 -22.04
N PRO A 106 13.83 -1.37 -21.03
CA PRO A 106 14.75 -2.48 -20.87
C PRO A 106 14.66 -3.35 -22.11
N GLN A 107 15.79 -3.53 -22.80
CA GLN A 107 15.88 -4.55 -23.84
C GLN A 107 15.80 -5.90 -23.15
N HIS A 108 14.63 -6.53 -23.19
CA HIS A 108 14.55 -7.96 -22.92
C HIS A 108 15.50 -8.62 -23.92
N GLY A 109 16.68 -9.03 -23.44
CA GLY A 109 17.77 -9.54 -24.25
C GLY A 109 17.21 -10.48 -25.31
N GLY A 110 17.52 -10.18 -26.56
CA GLY A 110 17.07 -10.95 -27.71
C GLY A 110 17.26 -12.43 -27.43
N LYS A 111 16.15 -13.16 -27.43
CA LYS A 111 16.07 -14.62 -27.56
C LYS A 111 17.33 -15.32 -27.04
N HIS A 112 17.52 -15.36 -25.73
CA HIS A 112 17.89 -16.65 -25.19
C HIS A 112 16.73 -17.57 -25.55
N SER A 113 16.92 -18.26 -26.67
CA SER A 113 16.43 -19.60 -26.89
C SER A 113 16.85 -20.44 -25.67
N ARG A 114 16.18 -20.24 -24.53
CA ARG A 114 15.67 -21.40 -23.85
C ARG A 114 14.81 -22.04 -24.92
N GLN A 115 15.19 -23.24 -25.36
CA GLN A 115 14.21 -24.19 -25.83
C GLN A 115 13.22 -24.36 -24.66
N ARG A 116 12.35 -23.38 -24.51
CA ARG A 116 11.11 -23.48 -23.79
C ARG A 116 10.34 -24.39 -24.70
N LEU A 117 10.34 -25.69 -24.37
CA LEU A 117 9.25 -26.56 -24.73
C LEU A 117 8.00 -25.72 -24.49
N GLN A 118 7.38 -25.26 -25.57
CA GLN A 118 6.25 -24.35 -25.47
C GLN A 118 5.21 -25.04 -24.58
N PRO A 119 4.69 -24.40 -23.53
CA PRO A 119 3.39 -24.81 -23.02
C PRO A 119 2.43 -24.71 -24.21
N PRO A 120 1.72 -25.79 -24.57
CA PRO A 120 0.78 -25.69 -25.67
C PRO A 120 -0.33 -24.72 -25.24
N VAL A 121 -0.58 -23.74 -26.10
CA VAL A 121 -1.69 -22.77 -26.04
C VAL A 121 -1.47 -21.58 -25.09
N GLU A 122 -0.95 -20.50 -25.67
CA GLU A 122 -0.96 -19.15 -25.09
C GLU A 122 -2.38 -18.60 -25.20
N PHE A 123 -2.97 -18.16 -24.07
CA PHE A 123 -4.28 -17.51 -24.06
C PHE A 123 -4.22 -16.25 -24.93
N SER A 124 -5.09 -16.16 -25.93
CA SER A 124 -5.14 -15.05 -26.86
C SER A 124 -6.48 -14.32 -26.72
N VAL A 125 -6.40 -13.00 -26.47
CA VAL A 125 -7.57 -12.12 -26.27
C VAL A 125 -8.34 -11.88 -27.58
N ASP A 126 -7.66 -12.06 -28.72
CA ASP A 126 -8.22 -11.84 -30.05
C ASP A 126 -8.94 -13.08 -30.61
N LEU A 127 -8.84 -14.24 -29.94
CA LEU A 127 -9.54 -15.46 -30.34
C LEU A 127 -10.89 -15.62 -29.59
N PRO A 128 -11.90 -16.25 -30.23
CA PRO A 128 -13.16 -16.55 -29.56
C PRO A 128 -12.94 -17.47 -28.35
N LEU A 129 -13.65 -17.20 -27.26
CA LEU A 129 -13.49 -17.87 -25.95
C LEU A 129 -13.55 -19.40 -26.05
N SER A 130 -14.36 -19.94 -26.97
CA SER A 130 -14.49 -21.38 -27.20
C SER A 130 -13.19 -22.07 -27.63
N GLU A 131 -12.26 -21.34 -28.26
CA GLU A 131 -10.98 -21.88 -28.73
C GLU A 131 -9.83 -21.61 -27.75
N SER A 132 -10.01 -20.66 -26.82
CA SER A 132 -9.01 -20.35 -25.78
C SER A 132 -9.17 -21.20 -24.52
N LEU A 133 -10.31 -21.87 -24.33
CA LEU A 133 -10.56 -22.68 -23.14
C LEU A 133 -9.77 -23.99 -23.21
N VAL A 134 -8.85 -24.16 -22.26
CA VAL A 134 -8.16 -25.42 -22.00
C VAL A 134 -9.20 -26.52 -21.82
N ASP A 135 -9.00 -27.64 -22.52
CA ASP A 135 -9.86 -28.81 -22.55
C ASP A 135 -10.36 -29.14 -21.12
N PRO A 136 -11.68 -29.12 -20.83
CA PRO A 136 -12.20 -29.18 -19.46
C PRO A 136 -11.81 -30.48 -18.72
N ALA A 137 -11.43 -31.53 -19.44
CA ALA A 137 -10.90 -32.76 -18.88
C ALA A 137 -9.56 -32.57 -18.13
N LEU A 138 -8.75 -31.57 -18.50
CA LEU A 138 -7.45 -31.29 -17.89
C LEU A 138 -7.55 -30.52 -16.56
N VAL A 139 -8.69 -29.87 -16.29
CA VAL A 139 -8.92 -29.09 -15.06
C VAL A 139 -9.39 -29.99 -13.90
N GLN A 140 -9.86 -31.21 -14.18
CA GLN A 140 -10.46 -32.11 -13.18
C GLN A 140 -9.46 -32.72 -12.17
N GLY A 141 -8.15 -32.58 -12.39
CA GLY A 141 -7.12 -33.24 -11.58
C GLY A 141 -6.86 -32.68 -10.17
N HIS A 142 -7.44 -31.52 -9.80
CA HIS A 142 -7.14 -30.86 -8.52
C HIS A 142 -8.37 -30.56 -7.65
N ALA A 143 -9.54 -31.10 -7.99
CA ALA A 143 -10.78 -30.78 -7.29
C ALA A 143 -11.22 -31.83 -6.24
N TRP A 144 -10.40 -32.81 -5.86
CA TRP A 144 -10.82 -33.78 -4.84
C TRP A 144 -9.72 -34.21 -3.86
N CYS A 145 -9.38 -33.29 -2.96
CA CYS A 145 -8.91 -33.62 -1.62
C CYS A 145 -9.68 -32.74 -0.62
N LEU A 146 -10.93 -33.12 -0.37
CA LEU A 146 -11.65 -32.91 0.89
C LEU A 146 -12.09 -34.28 1.40
#